data_AF-A0A7S3Y5J9-F1
#
_entry.id   AF-A0A7S3Y5J9-F1
#
_cell.length_a   1.000
_cell.length_b   1.000
_cell.length_c   1.000
_cell.angle_alpha   90.00
_cell.angle_beta   90.00
_cell.angle_gamma   90.00
#
_symmetry.space_group_name_H-M   'P 1'
#
loop_
_entity.id
_entity.type
_entity.pdbx_description
1 polymer ?
#
loop_
_entity_poly.entity_id
_entity_poly.type
_entity_poly.pdbx_seq_one_letter_code
_entity_poly.pdbx_strand_id
1 'polypeptide(L)'
;VFNQPRATFQFLLANQVTQQDPVAVGIMVRAFLKSMQQRFYAAEIAGLGYGLSSDEYGLVLAVSGYAQRGGALLLDLARAFAKWEPDARTFEMAKEAQIKSYKNWKMNRPDSHASYFQKLLIEPEKISVPNKLKQAESIQLADIVQIK
;
A
#
# COMPACT_ATOMS: atom_id res chain seq x y z
N VAL A 1 -14.84 -23.31 -15.43
CA VAL A 1 -13.68 -23.62 -14.57
C VAL A 1 -12.43 -23.24 -15.35
N PHE A 2 -11.63 -22.30 -14.85
CA PHE A 2 -10.40 -21.88 -15.53
C PHE A 2 -9.31 -22.93 -15.30
N ASN A 3 -9.03 -23.77 -16.30
CA ASN A 3 -8.05 -24.85 -16.25
C ASN A 3 -6.61 -24.34 -16.51
N GLN A 4 -6.22 -23.27 -15.82
CA GLN A 4 -4.90 -22.65 -15.95
C GLN A 4 -4.10 -22.87 -14.66
N PRO A 5 -2.77 -23.06 -14.74
CA PRO A 5 -1.91 -23.25 -13.57
C PRO A 5 -1.64 -21.92 -12.84
N ARG A 6 -2.70 -21.16 -12.54
CA ARG A 6 -2.65 -19.85 -11.90
C ARG A 6 -3.31 -19.88 -10.53
N ALA A 7 -2.72 -19.17 -9.59
CA ALA A 7 -3.25 -19.00 -8.24
C ALA A 7 -3.07 -17.55 -7.79
N THR A 8 -3.95 -17.12 -6.90
CA THR A 8 -3.85 -15.84 -6.20
C THR A 8 -3.78 -16.14 -4.71
N PHE A 9 -2.75 -15.63 -4.06
CA PHE A 9 -2.53 -15.71 -2.63
C PHE A 9 -2.73 -14.32 -2.04
N GLN A 10 -3.62 -14.19 -1.05
CA GLN A 10 -3.89 -12.94 -0.36
C GLN A 10 -3.84 -13.16 1.14
N PHE A 11 -3.12 -12.30 1.84
CA PHE A 11 -2.96 -12.34 3.28
C PHE A 11 -3.29 -10.99 3.86
N LEU A 12 -4.26 -10.96 4.78
CA LEU A 12 -4.56 -9.79 5.58
C LEU A 12 -3.79 -9.90 6.90
N LEU A 13 -2.87 -8.98 7.11
CA LEU A 13 -2.19 -8.76 8.38
C LEU A 13 -2.98 -7.70 9.15
N ALA A 14 -3.90 -8.16 9.98
CA ALA A 14 -4.69 -7.28 10.84
C ALA A 14 -3.81 -6.75 11.98
N ASN A 15 -3.58 -5.43 12.00
CA ASN A 15 -2.80 -4.76 13.05
C ASN A 15 -3.47 -3.43 13.44
N GLN A 16 -3.69 -3.21 14.73
CA GLN A 16 -4.27 -1.96 15.24
C GLN A 16 -3.37 -0.74 14.97
N VAL A 17 -2.04 -0.92 14.98
CA VAL A 17 -1.10 0.18 14.68
C VAL A 17 -1.34 0.72 13.27
N THR A 18 -1.69 -0.16 12.33
CA THR A 18 -1.95 0.25 10.94
C THR A 18 -3.27 1.02 10.76
N GLN A 19 -4.17 0.94 11.75
CA GLN A 19 -5.44 1.66 11.76
C GLN A 19 -5.31 3.06 12.36
N GLN A 20 -4.34 3.26 13.26
CA GLN A 20 -4.15 4.54 13.96
C GLN A 20 -3.66 5.65 13.04
N ASP A 21 -2.70 5.36 12.16
CA ASP A 21 -2.22 6.31 11.15
C ASP A 21 -2.24 5.72 9.73
N PRO A 22 -3.40 5.75 9.05
CA PRO A 22 -3.52 5.22 7.69
C PRO A 22 -2.69 6.02 6.67
N VAL A 23 -2.32 7.27 6.97
CA VAL A 23 -1.53 8.10 6.05
C VAL A 23 -0.07 7.66 6.11
N ALA A 24 0.50 7.52 7.30
CA ALA A 24 1.87 7.06 7.50
C ALA A 24 2.06 5.64 6.96
N VAL A 25 1.10 4.74 7.19
CA VAL A 25 1.11 3.38 6.62
C VAL A 25 1.06 3.42 5.09
N GLY A 26 0.24 4.30 4.50
CA GLY A 26 0.21 4.48 3.05
C GLY A 26 1.57 4.91 2.46
N ILE A 27 2.29 5.82 3.15
CA ILE A 27 3.64 6.23 2.76
C ILE A 27 4.62 5.06 2.91
N MET A 28 4.56 4.33 4.03
CA MET A 28 5.38 3.15 4.30
C MET A 28 5.25 2.10 3.20
N VAL A 29 4.01 1.75 2.83
CA VAL A 29 3.71 0.77 1.78
C VAL A 29 4.28 1.23 0.44
N ARG A 30 4.11 2.51 0.08
CA ARG A 30 4.67 3.07 -1.16
C ARG A 30 6.20 3.05 -1.16
N ALA A 31 6.84 3.41 -0.04
CA ALA A 31 8.28 3.39 0.11
C ALA A 31 8.84 1.96 -0.03
N PHE A 32 8.21 1.00 0.64
CA PHE A 32 8.54 -0.41 0.52
C PHE A 32 8.44 -0.90 -0.92
N LEU A 33 7.29 -0.71 -1.58
CA LEU A 33 7.09 -1.12 -2.97
C LEU A 33 8.12 -0.48 -3.90
N LYS A 34 8.50 0.78 -3.64
CA LYS A 34 9.52 1.47 -4.41
C LYS A 34 10.90 0.85 -4.24
N SER A 35 11.28 0.52 -3.01
CA SER A 35 12.57 -0.13 -2.71
C SER A 35 12.68 -1.54 -3.29
N MET A 36 11.56 -2.27 -3.34
CA MET A 36 11.52 -3.66 -3.80
C MET A 36 11.26 -3.82 -5.30
N GLN A 37 10.99 -2.72 -6.00
CA GLN A 37 10.69 -2.71 -7.44
C GLN A 37 11.77 -3.44 -8.25
N GLN A 38 13.06 -3.14 -8.00
CA GLN A 38 14.16 -3.78 -8.74
C GLN A 38 14.30 -5.27 -8.41
N ARG A 39 14.06 -5.66 -7.15
CA ARG A 39 14.20 -7.05 -6.69
C ARG A 39 13.16 -7.96 -7.34
N PHE A 40 11.90 -7.52 -7.39
CA PHE A 40 10.80 -8.34 -7.90
C PHE A 40 10.51 -8.14 -9.39
N TYR A 41 11.28 -7.28 -10.07
CA TYR A 41 11.11 -7.05 -11.51
C TYR A 41 11.22 -8.34 -12.35
N ALA A 42 12.15 -9.23 -12.01
CA ALA A 42 12.27 -10.52 -12.70
C ALA A 42 11.04 -11.42 -12.49
N ALA A 43 10.38 -11.33 -11.34
CA ALA A 43 9.14 -12.07 -11.07
C ALA A 43 7.98 -11.52 -11.93
N GLU A 44 7.92 -10.19 -12.08
CA GLU A 44 6.93 -9.53 -12.94
C GLU A 44 7.08 -9.95 -14.41
N ILE A 45 8.32 -9.99 -14.94
CA ILE A 45 8.61 -10.52 -16.29
C ILE A 45 8.22 -12.00 -16.40
N ALA A 46 8.38 -12.78 -15.34
CA ALA A 46 7.98 -14.19 -15.31
C ALA A 46 6.46 -14.42 -15.17
N GLY A 47 5.65 -13.35 -15.24
CA GLY A 47 4.20 -13.42 -15.14
C GLY A 47 3.67 -13.62 -13.72
N LEU A 48 4.46 -13.22 -12.71
CA LEU A 48 4.05 -13.18 -11.30
C LEU A 48 3.81 -11.72 -10.89
N GLY A 49 2.58 -11.41 -10.49
CA GLY A 49 2.23 -10.14 -9.86
C GLY A 49 2.43 -10.20 -8.36
N TYR A 50 2.84 -9.08 -7.77
CA TYR A 50 2.89 -8.89 -6.32
C TYR A 50 2.31 -7.53 -5.96
N GLY A 51 1.86 -7.39 -4.72
CA GLY A 51 1.31 -6.14 -4.21
C GLY A 51 1.33 -6.11 -2.69
N LEU A 52 1.50 -4.90 -2.18
CA LEU A 52 1.26 -4.56 -0.78
C LEU A 52 0.31 -3.36 -0.79
N SER A 53 -0.79 -3.45 -0.05
CA SER A 53 -1.73 -2.35 0.13
C SER A 53 -2.12 -2.23 1.59
N SER A 54 -2.44 -1.02 2.02
CA SER A 54 -3.10 -0.77 3.29
C SER A 54 -4.60 -0.69 3.08
N ASP A 55 -5.35 -1.47 3.84
CA ASP A 55 -6.79 -1.38 3.95
C ASP A 55 -7.16 -0.94 5.37
N GLU A 56 -8.44 -0.67 5.60
CA GLU A 56 -8.99 -0.25 6.89
C GLU A 56 -8.81 -1.32 7.98
N TYR A 57 -8.67 -2.57 7.58
CA TYR A 57 -8.47 -3.70 8.49
C TYR A 57 -6.99 -4.04 8.71
N GLY A 58 -6.07 -3.51 7.90
CA GLY A 58 -4.64 -3.73 8.05
C GLY A 58 -3.86 -3.78 6.74
N LEU A 59 -2.74 -4.51 6.73
CA LEU A 59 -1.90 -4.66 5.54
C LEU A 59 -2.30 -5.89 4.74
N VAL A 60 -2.51 -5.72 3.44
CA VAL A 60 -2.83 -6.80 2.51
C VAL A 60 -1.62 -7.09 1.64
N LEU A 61 -1.07 -8.30 1.78
CA LEU A 61 -0.06 -8.85 0.88
C LEU A 61 -0.76 -9.71 -0.16
N ALA A 62 -0.51 -9.44 -1.44
CA ALA A 62 -1.09 -10.19 -2.54
C ALA A 62 -0.01 -10.65 -3.51
N VAL A 63 -0.10 -11.91 -3.94
CA VAL A 63 0.70 -12.46 -5.04
C VAL A 63 -0.23 -13.19 -6.00
N SER A 64 -0.08 -12.95 -7.28
CA SER A 64 -0.89 -13.59 -8.33
C SER A 64 0.00 -14.11 -9.46
N GLY A 65 -0.45 -15.14 -10.18
CA GLY A 65 0.28 -15.68 -11.32
C GLY A 65 0.46 -17.20 -11.22
N TYR A 66 1.58 -17.73 -11.70
CA TYR A 66 1.82 -19.17 -11.75
C TYR A 66 1.93 -19.82 -10.36
N ALA A 67 1.08 -20.81 -10.11
CA ALA A 67 0.94 -21.44 -8.78
C ALA A 67 2.24 -22.06 -8.26
N GLN A 68 3.08 -22.61 -9.14
CA GLN A 68 4.35 -23.26 -8.79
C GLN A 68 5.34 -22.33 -8.09
N ARG A 69 5.31 -21.03 -8.40
CA ARG A 69 6.28 -20.04 -7.87
C ARG A 69 5.64 -18.97 -6.97
N GLY A 70 4.31 -18.87 -6.96
CA GLY A 70 3.59 -17.86 -6.17
C GLY A 70 3.84 -17.97 -4.66
N GLY A 71 3.86 -19.18 -4.10
CA GLY A 71 4.14 -19.38 -2.67
C GLY A 71 5.55 -18.95 -2.26
N ALA A 72 6.55 -19.25 -3.09
CA ALA A 72 7.94 -18.85 -2.84
C ALA A 72 8.10 -17.32 -2.92
N LEU A 73 7.47 -16.68 -3.90
CA LEU A 73 7.47 -15.22 -4.05
C LEU A 73 6.80 -14.52 -2.87
N LEU A 74 5.67 -15.05 -2.41
CA LEU A 74 4.98 -14.51 -1.24
C LEU A 74 5.86 -14.58 0.01
N LEU A 75 6.52 -15.71 0.24
CA LEU A 75 7.41 -15.86 1.40
C LEU A 75 8.61 -14.91 1.31
N ASP A 76 9.16 -14.71 0.11
CA ASP A 76 10.22 -13.73 -0.10
C ASP A 76 9.74 -12.29 0.13
N LEU A 77 8.53 -11.95 -0.35
CA LEU A 77 7.90 -10.65 -0.12
C LEU A 77 7.69 -10.38 1.38
N ALA A 78 7.15 -11.35 2.11
CA ALA A 78 6.93 -11.23 3.55
C ALA A 78 8.25 -11.07 4.33
N ARG A 79 9.29 -11.84 3.95
CA ARG A 79 10.63 -11.73 4.55
C ARG A 79 11.30 -10.40 4.21
N ALA A 80 11.15 -9.93 2.97
CA ALA A 80 11.64 -8.63 2.54
C ALA A 80 10.97 -7.51 3.33
N PHE A 81 9.65 -7.58 3.53
CA PHE A 81 8.91 -6.61 4.32
C PHE A 81 9.37 -6.58 5.79
N ALA A 82 9.52 -7.75 6.42
CA ALA A 82 9.99 -7.83 7.80
C ALA A 82 11.41 -7.23 8.00
N LYS A 83 12.31 -7.45 7.04
CA LYS A 83 13.71 -6.97 7.11
C LYS A 83 13.93 -5.57 6.53
N TRP A 84 12.93 -4.98 5.87
CA TRP A 84 13.11 -3.72 5.16
C TRP A 84 13.26 -2.55 6.13
N GLU A 85 14.27 -1.71 5.93
CA GLU A 85 14.44 -0.47 6.68
C GLU A 85 14.16 0.72 5.76
N PRO A 86 13.33 1.69 6.19
CA PRO A 86 13.02 2.86 5.38
C PRO A 86 14.25 3.75 5.22
N ASP A 87 14.63 4.02 3.97
CA ASP A 87 15.66 5.01 3.65
C ASP A 87 15.03 6.39 3.40
N ALA A 88 15.77 7.45 3.75
CA ALA A 88 15.29 8.83 3.60
C ALA A 88 14.90 9.16 2.14
N ARG A 89 15.60 8.58 1.16
CA ARG A 89 15.33 8.86 -0.26
C ARG A 89 14.02 8.25 -0.72
N THR A 90 13.76 6.96 -0.45
CA THR A 90 12.48 6.35 -0.83
C THR A 90 11.32 6.91 -0.02
N PHE A 91 11.54 7.31 1.23
CA PHE A 91 10.55 8.02 2.03
C PHE A 91 10.12 9.33 1.39
N GLU A 92 11.04 10.23 1.06
CA GLU A 92 10.70 11.53 0.45
C GLU A 92 9.98 11.34 -0.88
N MET A 93 10.45 10.40 -1.72
CA MET A 93 9.78 10.06 -2.98
C MET A 93 8.35 9.52 -2.76
N ALA A 94 8.16 8.66 -1.75
CA ALA A 94 6.85 8.10 -1.43
C ALA A 94 5.90 9.15 -0.86
N LYS A 95 6.40 10.02 0.01
CA LYS A 95 5.68 11.16 0.60
C LYS A 95 5.23 12.12 -0.49
N GLU A 96 6.12 12.53 -1.37
CA GLU A 96 5.81 13.40 -2.50
C GLU A 96 4.74 12.79 -3.41
N ALA A 97 4.89 11.50 -3.77
CA ALA A 97 3.92 10.78 -4.58
C ALA A 97 2.53 10.73 -3.92
N GLN A 98 2.47 10.51 -2.60
CA GLN A 98 1.21 10.48 -1.85
C GLN A 98 0.56 11.86 -1.77
N ILE A 99 1.33 12.92 -1.47
CA ILE A 99 0.86 14.31 -1.48
C ILE A 99 0.30 14.68 -2.86
N LYS A 100 1.01 14.33 -3.93
CA LYS A 100 0.57 14.55 -5.31
C LYS A 100 -0.74 13.81 -5.61
N SER A 101 -0.89 12.57 -5.14
CA SER A 101 -2.14 11.81 -5.27
C SER A 101 -3.31 12.50 -4.57
N TYR A 102 -3.11 13.07 -3.39
CA TYR A 102 -4.16 13.81 -2.67
C TYR A 102 -4.49 15.15 -3.33
N LYS A 103 -3.50 15.86 -3.88
CA LYS A 103 -3.74 17.08 -4.66
C LYS A 103 -4.53 16.78 -5.94
N ASN A 104 -4.18 15.69 -6.62
CA ASN A 104 -4.85 15.25 -7.84
C ASN A 104 -6.29 14.75 -7.61
N TRP A 105 -6.68 14.42 -6.37
CA TRP A 105 -8.04 14.00 -6.05
C TRP A 105 -9.11 15.02 -6.48
N LYS A 106 -8.79 16.31 -6.48
CA LYS A 106 -9.70 17.38 -6.94
C LYS A 106 -10.04 17.27 -8.43
N MET A 107 -9.19 16.62 -9.22
CA MET A 107 -9.37 16.43 -10.66
C MET A 107 -10.13 15.14 -11.00
N ASN A 108 -10.52 14.35 -10.00
CA ASN A 108 -11.31 13.14 -10.21
C ASN A 108 -12.71 13.47 -10.72
N ARG A 109 -13.35 12.48 -11.35
CA ARG A 109 -14.69 12.61 -11.93
C ARG A 109 -15.75 12.89 -10.85
N PRO A 110 -16.83 13.63 -11.19
CA PRO A 110 -17.92 13.93 -10.25
C PRO A 110 -18.58 12.69 -9.62
N ASP A 111 -18.74 11.61 -10.40
CA ASP A 111 -19.30 10.34 -9.89
C ASP A 111 -18.42 9.70 -8.79
N SER A 112 -17.10 9.85 -8.92
CA SER A 112 -16.15 9.39 -7.91
C SER A 112 -16.20 10.26 -6.64
N HIS A 113 -16.44 11.57 -6.77
CA HIS A 113 -16.64 12.46 -5.63
C HIS A 113 -17.93 12.15 -4.88
N ALA A 114 -19.04 11.92 -5.59
CA ALA A 114 -20.32 11.55 -4.97
C ALA A 114 -20.18 10.26 -4.14
N SER A 115 -19.56 9.22 -4.73
CA SER A 115 -19.30 7.95 -4.04
C SER A 115 -18.39 8.13 -2.81
N TYR A 116 -17.39 9.01 -2.90
CA TYR A 116 -16.51 9.33 -1.78
C TYR A 116 -17.26 10.02 -0.63
N PHE A 117 -18.08 11.04 -0.92
CA PHE A 117 -18.84 11.73 0.12
C PHE A 117 -19.90 10.82 0.75
N GLN A 118 -20.53 9.94 -0.02
CA GLN A 118 -21.42 8.91 0.51
C GLN A 118 -20.70 8.02 1.53
N LYS A 119 -19.50 7.53 1.21
CA LYS A 119 -18.69 6.72 2.15
C LYS A 119 -18.35 7.50 3.42
N LEU A 120 -17.97 8.77 3.29
CA LEU A 120 -17.65 9.61 4.44
C LEU A 120 -18.85 9.86 5.36
N LEU A 121 -20.07 9.91 4.82
CA LEU A 121 -21.29 10.05 5.60
C LEU A 121 -21.67 8.76 6.35
N ILE A 122 -21.43 7.60 5.74
CA ILE A 122 -21.69 6.29 6.36
C ILE A 122 -20.64 5.99 7.44
N GLU A 123 -19.41 6.45 7.23
CA GLU A 123 -18.25 6.12 8.06
C GLU A 123 -17.57 7.41 8.57
N PRO A 124 -18.18 8.11 9.54
CA PRO A 124 -17.77 9.46 9.98
C PRO A 124 -16.40 9.49 10.67
N GLU A 125 -15.92 8.34 11.15
CA GLU A 125 -14.59 8.17 11.71
C GLU A 125 -13.47 8.24 10.65
N LYS A 126 -13.82 8.20 9.36
CA LYS A 126 -12.83 8.32 8.28
C LYS A 126 -12.31 9.74 8.11
N ILE A 127 -10.99 9.84 8.00
CA ILE A 127 -10.28 11.09 7.75
C ILE A 127 -10.54 11.53 6.29
N SER A 128 -10.99 12.78 6.12
CA SER A 128 -11.22 13.36 4.80
C SER A 128 -9.93 13.58 4.01
N VAL A 129 -9.98 13.59 2.67
CA VAL A 129 -8.79 13.83 1.82
C VAL A 129 -8.06 15.13 2.15
N PRO A 130 -8.72 16.28 2.41
CA PRO A 130 -8.04 17.49 2.84
C PRO A 130 -7.28 17.33 4.16
N ASN A 131 -7.83 16.59 5.12
CA ASN A 131 -7.16 16.31 6.39
C ASN A 131 -6.00 15.33 6.22
N LYS A 132 -6.16 14.30 5.36
CA LYS A 132 -5.08 13.38 4.97
C LYS A 132 -3.92 14.11 4.31
N LEU A 133 -4.19 15.13 3.50
CA LEU A 133 -3.16 15.97 2.88
C LEU A 133 -2.35 16.74 3.95
N LYS A 134 -3.03 17.39 4.90
CA LYS A 134 -2.36 18.12 5.99
C LYS A 134 -1.49 17.18 6.85
N GLN A 135 -2.01 16.00 7.18
CA GLN A 135 -1.27 14.98 7.93
C GLN A 135 -0.06 14.46 7.13
N ALA A 136 -0.22 14.23 5.83
CA ALA A 136 0.87 13.81 4.95
C ALA A 136 2.01 14.82 4.90
N GLU A 137 1.73 16.12 5.03
CA GLU A 137 2.76 17.17 5.05
C GLU A 137 3.58 17.16 6.35
N SER A 138 2.94 16.88 7.49
CA SER A 138 3.60 16.86 8.81
C SER A 138 4.42 15.60 9.11
N ILE A 139 4.08 14.45 8.50
CA ILE A 139 4.75 13.16 8.76
C ILE A 139 6.25 13.23 8.48
N GLN A 140 7.04 12.71 9.42
CA GLN A 140 8.48 12.58 9.33
C GLN A 140 8.91 11.11 9.19
N LEU A 141 10.17 10.88 8.82
CA LEU A 141 10.72 9.54 8.69
C LEU A 141 10.66 8.75 10.01
N ALA A 142 10.83 9.42 11.15
CA ALA A 142 10.78 8.81 12.48
C ALA A 142 9.43 8.13 12.76
N ASP A 143 8.33 8.71 12.27
CA ASP A 143 6.97 8.17 12.48
C ASP A 143 6.80 6.83 11.77
N ILE A 144 7.42 6.65 10.59
CA ILE A 144 7.39 5.38 9.85
C ILE A 144 8.20 4.29 10.54
N VAL A 145 9.35 4.66 11.13
CA VAL A 145 10.19 3.69 11.86
C VAL A 145 9.47 3.14 13.09
N GLN A 146 8.61 3.93 13.74
CA GLN A 146 7.84 3.49 14.90
C GLN A 146 6.65 2.57 14.56
N ILE A 147 6.12 2.66 13.35
CA ILE A 147 4.96 1.87 12.90
C ILE A 147 5.37 0.47 12.42
N LYS A 148 6.63 0.29 12.04
CA LYS A 148 7.18 -0.99 11.59
C LYS A 148 7.39 -1.96 12.76
#